data_AF-A0A974SIS7-F1
#
_entry.id   AF-A0A974SIS7-F1
#
_cell.length_a   1.000
_cell.length_b   1.000
_cell.length_c   1.000
_cell.angle_alpha   90.00
_cell.angle_beta   90.00
_cell.angle_gamma   90.00
#
_symmetry.space_group_name_H-M   'P 1'
#
loop_
_entity.id
_entity.type
_entity.pdbx_description
1 polymer ?
#
loop_
_entity_poly.entity_id
_entity_poly.type
_entity_poly.pdbx_seq_one_letter_code
_entity_poly.pdbx_strand_id
1 'polypeptide(L)'
;MSGDHEHGHDHDEGSSLSEMELRVRALETVLVEKGYVDPAALDLIIESYETRIGPRNGARVVAKAWLEPDYMDFLRRDASAAIATLGYGGRQGETMVALENTDSVHNVVVCTLCSCYPWPVLGLPPAWYKSAAYRSRVVSDPRAVLADFGVTLPVDKKIRVWDSTAEVRYLVIPQRPAGTEAWDLAALAALVTRDSMIGTGLVTVPGGAA
;
A
#
# COMPACT_ATOMS: atom_id res chain seq x y z
N MET A 1 44.04 -9.25 -48.73
CA MET A 1 43.77 -9.67 -47.34
C MET A 1 42.40 -9.12 -46.99
N SER A 2 41.37 -9.89 -47.31
CA SER A 2 39.98 -9.55 -47.02
C SER A 2 39.57 -10.53 -45.92
N GLY A 3 39.46 -10.03 -44.70
CA GLY A 3 38.97 -10.82 -43.57
C GLY A 3 37.45 -10.78 -43.59
N ASP A 4 36.83 -11.90 -43.94
CA ASP A 4 35.41 -12.14 -43.70
C ASP A 4 35.20 -12.25 -42.18
N HIS A 5 34.36 -11.39 -41.62
CA HIS A 5 33.82 -11.55 -40.29
C HIS A 5 32.49 -12.30 -40.40
N GLU A 6 32.55 -13.63 -40.33
CA GLU A 6 31.37 -14.46 -40.14
C GLU A 6 30.81 -14.24 -38.72
N HIS A 7 29.60 -13.69 -38.63
CA HIS A 7 28.81 -13.68 -37.41
C HIS A 7 28.19 -15.07 -37.22
N GLY A 8 28.87 -15.92 -36.46
CA GLY A 8 28.29 -17.17 -35.96
C GLY A 8 27.10 -16.86 -35.06
N HIS A 9 25.89 -17.15 -35.54
CA HIS A 9 24.71 -17.22 -34.70
C HIS A 9 24.68 -18.62 -34.05
N ASP A 10 25.25 -18.73 -32.86
CA ASP A 10 24.98 -19.88 -31.99
C ASP A 10 23.49 -19.85 -31.63
N HIS A 11 22.76 -20.83 -32.15
CA HIS A 11 21.41 -21.13 -31.71
C HIS A 11 21.49 -21.80 -30.33
N ASP A 12 21.54 -21.00 -29.28
CA ASP A 12 21.26 -21.50 -27.94
C ASP A 12 19.80 -21.95 -27.90
N GLU A 13 19.58 -23.26 -27.77
CA GLU A 13 18.34 -23.81 -27.21
C GLU A 13 18.28 -23.46 -25.71
N GLY A 14 18.20 -22.16 -25.41
CA GLY A 14 18.11 -21.62 -24.07
C GLY A 14 16.71 -21.83 -23.49
N SER A 15 16.65 -22.13 -22.19
CA SER A 15 15.41 -22.23 -21.41
C SER A 15 14.47 -21.05 -21.72
N SER A 16 13.16 -21.29 -21.84
CA SER A 16 12.15 -20.24 -21.99
C SER A 16 12.02 -19.31 -20.77
N LEU A 17 12.81 -19.56 -19.71
CA LEU A 17 12.87 -18.77 -18.49
C LEU A 17 14.00 -17.74 -18.58
N SER A 18 13.72 -16.53 -18.13
CA SER A 18 14.73 -15.51 -17.89
C SER A 18 15.72 -15.95 -16.82
N GLU A 19 16.90 -15.32 -16.79
CA GLU A 19 17.93 -15.58 -15.79
C GLU A 19 17.42 -15.39 -14.35
N MET A 20 16.49 -14.45 -14.12
CA MET A 20 15.88 -14.25 -12.80
C MET A 20 14.95 -15.42 -12.43
N GLU A 21 14.10 -15.87 -13.35
CA GLU A 21 13.21 -17.01 -13.12
C GLU A 21 14.00 -18.29 -12.86
N LEU A 22 15.09 -18.52 -13.59
CA LEU A 22 16.00 -19.64 -13.34
C LEU A 22 16.61 -19.58 -11.93
N ARG A 23 17.08 -18.40 -11.49
CA ARG A 23 17.63 -18.21 -10.14
C ARG A 23 16.59 -18.41 -9.04
N VAL A 24 15.37 -17.90 -9.22
CA VAL A 24 14.27 -18.09 -8.28
C VAL A 24 13.95 -19.59 -8.13
N ARG A 25 13.81 -20.29 -9.26
CA ARG A 25 13.51 -21.72 -9.25
C ARG A 25 14.62 -22.55 -8.61
N ALA A 26 15.88 -22.25 -8.93
CA ALA A 26 17.02 -22.94 -8.34
C ALA A 26 17.10 -22.72 -6.82
N LEU A 27 16.83 -21.51 -6.34
CA LEU A 27 16.80 -21.20 -4.91
C LEU A 27 15.65 -21.95 -4.20
N GLU A 28 14.45 -21.94 -4.78
CA GLU A 28 13.30 -22.68 -4.25
C GLU A 28 13.61 -24.17 -4.15
N THR A 29 14.12 -24.79 -5.22
CA THR A 29 14.49 -26.22 -5.23
C THR A 29 15.45 -26.55 -4.08
N VAL A 30 16.54 -25.78 -3.93
CA VAL A 30 17.53 -26.06 -2.89
C VAL A 30 16.97 -25.86 -1.47
N LEU A 31 16.07 -24.89 -1.26
CA LEU A 31 15.46 -24.66 0.06
C LEU A 31 14.43 -25.74 0.43
N VAL A 32 13.69 -26.25 -0.56
CA VAL A 32 12.74 -27.35 -0.38
C VAL A 32 13.47 -28.68 -0.14
N GLU A 33 14.49 -28.99 -0.94
CA GLU A 33 15.29 -30.22 -0.76
C GLU A 33 15.99 -30.28 0.61
N LYS A 34 16.38 -29.13 1.15
CA LYS A 34 16.94 -29.02 2.51
C LYS A 34 15.90 -29.04 3.62
N GLY A 35 14.60 -29.05 3.30
CA GLY A 35 13.51 -29.03 4.27
C GLY A 35 13.33 -27.69 5.00
N TYR A 36 13.84 -26.58 4.45
CA TYR A 36 13.67 -25.25 5.03
C TYR A 36 12.37 -24.55 4.62
N VAL A 37 11.80 -24.97 3.48
CA VAL A 37 10.55 -24.43 2.95
C VAL A 37 9.61 -25.58 2.65
N ASP A 38 8.37 -25.45 3.12
CA ASP A 38 7.24 -26.28 2.69
C ASP A 38 6.53 -25.57 1.54
N PRO A 39 6.50 -26.14 0.31
CA PRO A 39 5.82 -25.55 -0.84
C PRO A 39 4.34 -25.25 -0.57
N ALA A 40 3.63 -26.12 0.17
CA ALA A 40 2.22 -25.91 0.46
C ALA A 40 2.01 -24.69 1.37
N ALA A 41 2.94 -24.45 2.31
CA ALA A 41 2.91 -23.25 3.14
C ALA A 41 3.21 -21.98 2.32
N LEU A 42 4.12 -22.06 1.33
CA LEU A 42 4.41 -20.95 0.42
C LEU A 42 3.19 -20.57 -0.42
N ASP A 43 2.49 -21.56 -0.99
CA ASP A 43 1.27 -21.35 -1.77
C ASP A 43 0.18 -20.64 -0.93
N LEU A 44 0.00 -21.06 0.32
CA LEU A 44 -0.94 -20.41 1.24
C LEU A 44 -0.57 -18.94 1.52
N ILE A 45 0.72 -18.61 1.60
CA ILE A 45 1.18 -17.22 1.76
C ILE A 45 0.86 -16.41 0.50
N ILE A 46 1.14 -16.95 -0.68
CA ILE A 46 0.86 -16.28 -1.96
C ILE A 46 -0.65 -16.00 -2.09
N GLU A 47 -1.48 -17.05 -1.94
CA GLU A 47 -2.94 -16.93 -2.02
C GLU A 47 -3.49 -15.90 -1.02
N SER A 48 -2.94 -15.86 0.20
CA SER A 48 -3.35 -14.89 1.22
C SER A 48 -3.22 -13.45 0.76
N TYR A 49 -2.08 -13.08 0.18
CA TYR A 49 -1.82 -11.71 -0.27
C TYR A 49 -2.42 -11.39 -1.64
N GLU A 50 -2.66 -12.40 -2.47
CA GLU A 50 -3.27 -12.22 -3.78
C GLU A 50 -4.79 -12.03 -3.71
N THR A 51 -5.46 -12.75 -2.80
CA THR A 51 -6.93 -12.85 -2.83
C THR A 51 -7.63 -12.39 -1.56
N ARG A 52 -6.98 -12.51 -0.38
CA ARG A 52 -7.64 -12.29 0.92
C ARG A 52 -7.26 -10.97 1.59
N ILE A 53 -6.01 -10.56 1.48
CA ILE A 53 -5.47 -9.39 2.18
C ILE A 53 -5.27 -8.24 1.19
N GLY A 54 -6.02 -7.15 1.37
CA GLY A 54 -5.95 -6.01 0.46
C GLY A 54 -6.66 -4.76 0.98
N PRO A 55 -6.66 -3.67 0.19
CA PRO A 55 -7.16 -2.35 0.62
C PRO A 55 -8.65 -2.33 1.00
N ARG A 56 -9.44 -3.35 0.63
CA ARG A 56 -10.84 -3.47 1.07
C ARG A 56 -10.96 -3.57 2.60
N ASN A 57 -9.94 -4.10 3.28
CA ASN A 57 -9.88 -4.17 4.74
C ASN A 57 -9.78 -2.76 5.35
N GLY A 58 -8.81 -1.97 4.89
CA GLY A 58 -8.66 -0.57 5.30
C GLY A 58 -9.88 0.29 4.96
N ALA A 59 -10.49 0.08 3.79
CA ALA A 59 -11.72 0.78 3.41
C ALA A 59 -12.86 0.55 4.41
N ARG A 60 -13.00 -0.69 4.93
CA ARG A 60 -13.95 -1.02 6.00
C ARG A 60 -13.62 -0.33 7.32
N VAL A 61 -12.34 -0.26 7.68
CA VAL A 61 -11.86 0.49 8.88
C VAL A 61 -12.28 1.96 8.77
N VAL A 62 -11.98 2.60 7.64
CA VAL A 62 -12.29 4.02 7.39
C VAL A 62 -13.80 4.27 7.40
N ALA A 63 -14.58 3.47 6.68
CA ALA A 63 -16.04 3.63 6.63
C ALA A 63 -16.69 3.48 8.00
N LYS A 64 -16.23 2.52 8.82
CA LYS A 64 -16.68 2.38 10.21
C LYS A 64 -16.34 3.62 11.04
N ALA A 65 -15.12 4.14 10.90
CA ALA A 65 -14.70 5.36 11.60
C ALA A 65 -15.52 6.60 11.24
N TRP A 66 -15.97 6.71 9.98
CA TRP A 66 -16.85 7.79 9.54
C TRP A 66 -18.29 7.69 10.07
N LEU A 67 -18.77 6.48 10.35
CA LEU A 67 -20.13 6.24 10.84
C LEU A 67 -20.23 6.22 12.36
N GLU A 68 -19.15 5.82 13.04
CA GLU A 68 -19.14 5.54 14.47
C GLU A 68 -18.07 6.39 15.16
N PRO A 69 -18.45 7.55 15.76
CA PRO A 69 -17.51 8.44 16.46
C PRO A 69 -16.68 7.72 17.53
N ASP A 70 -17.30 6.82 18.30
CA ASP A 70 -16.61 6.02 19.34
C ASP A 70 -15.52 5.12 18.75
N TYR A 71 -15.72 4.58 17.54
CA TYR A 71 -14.71 3.78 16.85
C TYR A 71 -13.57 4.66 16.33
N MET A 72 -13.87 5.87 15.87
CA MET A 72 -12.83 6.83 15.51
C MET A 72 -11.99 7.25 16.73
N ASP A 73 -12.63 7.50 17.87
CA ASP A 73 -11.92 7.76 19.14
C ASP A 73 -11.11 6.56 19.62
N PHE A 74 -11.56 5.33 19.32
CA PHE A 74 -10.75 4.15 19.59
C PHE A 74 -9.52 4.09 18.67
N LEU A 75 -9.67 4.31 17.36
CA LEU A 75 -8.55 4.37 16.42
C LEU A 75 -7.49 5.41 16.83
N ARG A 76 -7.91 6.58 17.31
CA ARG A 76 -7.00 7.64 17.79
C ARG A 76 -6.17 7.21 19.00
N ARG A 77 -6.75 6.40 19.90
CA ARG A 77 -6.09 5.94 21.13
C ARG A 77 -5.23 4.70 20.91
N ASP A 78 -5.75 3.73 20.16
CA ASP A 78 -5.09 2.46 19.87
C ASP A 78 -5.60 1.89 18.55
N ALA A 79 -4.93 2.25 17.45
CA ALA A 79 -5.32 1.79 16.13
C ALA A 79 -5.11 0.29 15.94
N SER A 80 -4.09 -0.31 16.58
CA SER A 80 -3.88 -1.77 16.52
C SER A 80 -5.09 -2.51 17.08
N ALA A 81 -5.51 -2.18 18.30
CA ALA A 81 -6.64 -2.83 18.94
C ALA A 81 -7.96 -2.54 18.19
N ALA A 82 -8.19 -1.30 17.74
CA ALA A 82 -9.38 -0.94 16.98
C ALA A 82 -9.48 -1.75 15.67
N ILE A 83 -8.41 -1.81 14.89
CA ILE A 83 -8.34 -2.57 13.63
C ILE A 83 -8.53 -4.08 13.87
N ALA A 84 -7.98 -4.60 14.97
CA ALA A 84 -8.14 -6.00 15.36
C ALA A 84 -9.61 -6.39 15.66
N THR A 85 -10.47 -5.45 16.08
CA THR A 85 -11.90 -5.75 16.28
C THR A 85 -12.64 -6.14 14.99
N LEU A 86 -12.08 -5.78 13.83
CA LEU A 86 -12.58 -6.18 12.51
C LEU A 86 -11.92 -7.45 11.97
N GLY A 87 -11.07 -8.10 12.77
CA GLY A 87 -10.34 -9.32 12.38
C GLY A 87 -9.07 -9.05 11.56
N TYR A 88 -8.56 -7.81 11.56
CA TYR A 88 -7.36 -7.44 10.82
C TYR A 88 -6.17 -7.29 11.76
N GLY A 89 -5.06 -7.94 11.43
CA GLY A 89 -3.82 -7.86 12.19
C GLY A 89 -2.74 -8.77 11.59
N GLY A 90 -1.60 -8.85 12.25
CA GLY A 90 -0.49 -9.72 11.83
C GLY A 90 0.67 -8.97 11.19
N ARG A 91 1.41 -9.66 10.33
CA ARG A 91 2.71 -9.21 9.80
C ARG A 91 2.63 -7.83 9.16
N GLN A 92 3.59 -6.96 9.49
CA GLN A 92 3.66 -5.58 8.98
C GLN A 92 2.42 -4.76 9.34
N GLY A 93 1.86 -5.00 10.52
CA GLY A 93 0.70 -4.29 11.07
C GLY A 93 0.46 -4.60 12.55
N GLU A 94 1.51 -5.04 13.24
CA GLU A 94 1.50 -5.35 14.67
C GLU A 94 1.29 -4.08 15.49
N THR A 95 1.94 -2.98 15.09
CA THR A 95 1.80 -1.66 15.68
C THR A 95 1.27 -0.68 14.64
N MET A 96 -0.01 -0.33 14.75
CA MET A 96 -0.71 0.56 13.84
C MET A 96 -0.92 1.93 14.47
N VAL A 97 -0.87 2.97 13.64
CA VAL A 97 -1.27 4.34 13.99
C VAL A 97 -2.21 4.87 12.90
N ALA A 98 -3.37 5.37 13.31
CA ALA A 98 -4.33 6.02 12.43
C ALA A 98 -3.98 7.52 12.29
N LEU A 99 -3.87 8.00 11.06
CA LEU A 99 -3.52 9.37 10.72
C LEU A 99 -4.74 10.10 10.14
N GLU A 100 -5.43 10.87 10.98
CA GLU A 100 -6.64 11.57 10.57
C GLU A 100 -6.34 12.80 9.72
N ASN A 101 -6.92 12.85 8.52
CA ASN A 101 -6.98 14.07 7.73
C ASN A 101 -8.09 14.99 8.25
N THR A 102 -7.80 16.29 8.29
CA THR A 102 -8.73 17.33 8.72
C THR A 102 -8.75 18.46 7.70
N ASP A 103 -9.58 19.47 7.91
CA ASP A 103 -9.62 20.65 7.02
C ASP A 103 -8.25 21.35 6.93
N SER A 104 -7.47 21.32 8.02
CA SER A 104 -6.18 22.01 8.11
C SER A 104 -4.94 21.13 7.90
N VAL A 105 -5.09 19.80 7.94
CA VAL A 105 -3.97 18.85 7.85
C VAL A 105 -4.28 17.70 6.90
N HIS A 106 -3.38 17.46 5.95
CA HIS A 106 -3.36 16.29 5.09
C HIS A 106 -2.13 15.43 5.42
N ASN A 107 -2.32 14.13 5.65
CA ASN A 107 -1.25 13.19 5.94
C ASN A 107 -0.91 12.37 4.69
N VAL A 108 0.37 12.09 4.49
CA VAL A 108 0.89 11.19 3.44
C VAL A 108 1.93 10.26 4.04
N VAL A 109 1.91 8.98 3.69
CA VAL A 109 2.81 7.97 4.26
C VAL A 109 3.84 7.51 3.23
N VAL A 110 5.10 7.36 3.65
CA VAL A 110 6.19 6.82 2.84
C VAL A 110 7.07 5.89 3.68
N CYS A 111 7.92 5.10 3.02
CA CYS A 111 9.09 4.49 3.62
C CYS A 111 10.30 4.84 2.76
N THR A 112 11.05 5.88 3.14
CA THR A 112 12.17 6.38 2.33
C THR A 112 13.26 5.32 2.19
N LEU A 113 13.46 4.49 3.22
CA LEU A 113 14.54 3.51 3.28
C LEU A 113 14.26 2.23 2.47
N CYS A 114 12.99 1.81 2.35
CA CYS A 114 12.64 0.60 1.63
C CYS A 114 11.19 0.59 1.10
N SER A 115 10.27 -0.01 1.86
CA SER A 115 8.89 -0.29 1.44
C SER A 115 7.95 -0.68 2.59
N CYS A 116 8.25 -0.29 3.84
CA CYS A 116 7.40 -0.56 4.99
C CYS A 116 5.96 -0.07 4.73
N TYR A 117 4.96 -0.93 4.99
CA TYR A 117 3.58 -0.70 4.56
C TYR A 117 2.59 -1.53 5.40
N PRO A 118 1.38 -1.05 5.72
CA PRO A 118 0.45 -1.75 6.63
C PRO A 118 -0.28 -2.92 5.94
N TRP A 119 0.38 -4.08 5.82
CA TRP A 119 -0.14 -5.20 5.03
C TRP A 119 -1.53 -5.69 5.43
N PRO A 120 -1.89 -5.83 6.72
CA PRO A 120 -3.20 -6.39 7.09
C PRO A 120 -4.40 -5.59 6.58
N VAL A 121 -4.22 -4.27 6.37
CA VAL A 121 -5.29 -3.36 5.95
C VAL A 121 -5.17 -2.88 4.51
N LEU A 122 -3.95 -2.88 3.93
CA LEU A 122 -3.73 -2.37 2.57
C LEU A 122 -3.15 -3.40 1.58
N GLY A 123 -2.83 -4.61 2.03
CA GLY A 123 -2.15 -5.62 1.21
C GLY A 123 -0.70 -5.25 0.90
N LEU A 124 -0.16 -5.83 -0.17
CA LEU A 124 1.19 -5.51 -0.62
C LEU A 124 1.26 -4.12 -1.28
N PRO A 125 2.33 -3.34 -1.06
CA PRO A 125 2.45 -2.00 -1.60
C PRO A 125 2.57 -2.00 -3.14
N PRO A 126 1.97 -1.01 -3.82
CA PRO A 126 2.11 -0.86 -5.27
C PRO A 126 3.57 -0.57 -5.66
N ALA A 127 3.92 -0.85 -6.92
CA ALA A 127 5.29 -0.66 -7.42
C ALA A 127 5.79 0.78 -7.25
N TRP A 128 4.94 1.78 -7.50
CA TRP A 128 5.31 3.19 -7.37
C TRP A 128 5.69 3.57 -5.93
N TYR A 129 5.06 2.98 -4.92
CA TYR A 129 5.35 3.26 -3.51
C TYR A 129 6.78 2.83 -3.14
N LYS A 130 7.22 1.71 -3.73
CA LYS A 130 8.57 1.13 -3.53
C LYS A 130 9.65 1.85 -4.36
N SER A 131 9.25 2.67 -5.32
CA SER A 131 10.15 3.32 -6.27
C SER A 131 10.96 4.45 -5.64
N ALA A 132 12.18 4.65 -6.13
CA ALA A 132 13.02 5.77 -5.71
C ALA A 132 12.39 7.14 -6.04
N ALA A 133 11.59 7.23 -7.10
CA ALA A 133 10.93 8.45 -7.53
C ALA A 133 9.95 8.96 -6.47
N TYR A 134 9.11 8.07 -5.92
CA TYR A 134 8.20 8.44 -4.82
C TYR A 134 8.98 8.69 -3.53
N ARG A 135 9.84 7.72 -3.14
CA ARG A 135 10.52 7.70 -1.85
C ARG A 135 11.45 8.88 -1.61
N SER A 136 12.12 9.40 -2.64
CA SER A 136 13.03 10.54 -2.50
C SER A 136 12.32 11.90 -2.53
N ARG A 137 11.24 12.02 -3.32
CA ARG A 137 10.57 13.30 -3.55
C ARG A 137 9.50 13.64 -2.53
N VAL A 138 8.71 12.66 -2.07
CA VAL A 138 7.52 12.97 -1.25
C VAL A 138 7.88 13.62 0.09
N VAL A 139 9.07 13.36 0.63
CA VAL A 139 9.56 13.98 1.87
C VAL A 139 10.12 15.40 1.69
N SER A 140 10.47 15.79 0.45
CA SER A 140 11.09 17.08 0.14
C SER A 140 10.14 18.04 -0.56
N ASP A 141 9.35 17.54 -1.52
CA ASP A 141 8.33 18.28 -2.24
C ASP A 141 7.01 17.48 -2.33
N PRO A 142 6.30 17.32 -1.20
CA PRO A 142 5.06 16.55 -1.16
C PRO A 142 3.96 17.15 -2.04
N ARG A 143 3.92 18.47 -2.24
CA ARG A 143 2.88 19.11 -3.07
C ARG A 143 3.04 18.73 -4.53
N ALA A 144 4.25 18.78 -5.08
CA ALA A 144 4.47 18.36 -6.46
C ALA A 144 4.19 16.87 -6.65
N VAL A 145 4.60 16.02 -5.70
CA VAL A 145 4.28 14.58 -5.78
C VAL A 145 2.77 14.34 -5.76
N LEU A 146 2.01 15.03 -4.90
CA LEU A 146 0.54 14.93 -4.90
C LEU A 146 -0.08 15.42 -6.21
N ALA A 147 0.48 16.48 -6.82
CA ALA A 147 0.05 16.94 -8.13
C ALA A 147 0.28 15.89 -9.24
N ASP A 148 1.36 15.11 -9.16
CA ASP A 148 1.59 13.97 -10.08
C ASP A 148 0.49 12.88 -9.96
N PHE A 149 -0.17 12.78 -8.79
CA PHE A 149 -1.35 11.92 -8.57
C PHE A 149 -2.69 12.63 -8.86
N GLY A 150 -2.66 13.87 -9.37
CA GLY A 150 -3.86 14.67 -9.63
C GLY A 150 -4.50 15.29 -8.38
N VAL A 151 -3.79 15.31 -7.25
CA VAL A 151 -4.28 15.92 -6.00
C VAL A 151 -3.67 17.32 -5.82
N THR A 152 -4.51 18.34 -5.83
CA THR A 152 -4.13 19.72 -5.49
C THR A 152 -4.76 20.11 -4.17
N LEU A 153 -3.95 20.52 -3.19
CA LEU A 153 -4.41 20.94 -1.87
C LEU A 153 -4.30 22.47 -1.73
N PRO A 154 -5.19 23.11 -0.94
CA PRO A 154 -5.04 24.51 -0.57
C PRO A 154 -3.64 24.83 -0.04
N VAL A 155 -3.14 26.03 -0.34
CA VAL A 155 -1.78 26.46 0.02
C VAL A 155 -1.58 26.52 1.54
N ASP A 156 -2.64 26.85 2.27
CA ASP A 156 -2.68 26.93 3.73
C ASP A 156 -2.90 25.58 4.42
N LYS A 157 -3.41 24.56 3.70
CA LYS A 157 -3.54 23.19 4.24
C LYS A 157 -2.16 22.59 4.45
N LYS A 158 -1.84 22.23 5.70
CA LYS A 158 -0.54 21.65 6.06
C LYS A 158 -0.45 20.22 5.57
N ILE A 159 0.70 19.82 5.02
CA ILE A 159 0.99 18.43 4.68
C ILE A 159 1.94 17.85 5.72
N ARG A 160 1.57 16.73 6.32
CA ARG A 160 2.44 15.94 7.20
C ARG A 160 2.85 14.67 6.48
N VAL A 161 4.15 14.54 6.22
CA VAL A 161 4.72 13.34 5.63
C VAL A 161 5.21 12.44 6.75
N TRP A 162 4.74 11.20 6.76
CA TRP A 162 5.06 10.19 7.77
C TRP A 162 5.99 9.16 7.15
N ASP A 163 7.25 9.21 7.55
CA ASP A 163 8.25 8.24 7.11
C ASP A 163 8.29 7.02 8.03
N SER A 164 8.09 5.84 7.46
CA SER A 164 7.99 4.56 8.17
C SER A 164 9.38 3.99 8.45
N THR A 165 10.13 4.67 9.32
CA THR A 165 11.53 4.35 9.68
C THR A 165 11.67 3.37 10.85
N ALA A 166 10.56 3.02 11.51
CA ALA A 166 10.51 2.06 12.62
C ALA A 166 9.45 0.98 12.35
N GLU A 167 9.17 0.12 13.34
CA GLU A 167 8.17 -0.95 13.23
C GLU A 167 6.71 -0.50 13.45
N VAL A 168 6.48 0.82 13.44
CA VAL A 168 5.13 1.41 13.39
C VAL A 168 4.66 1.47 11.94
N ARG A 169 3.37 1.20 11.72
CA ARG A 169 2.74 1.27 10.40
C ARG A 169 1.56 2.24 10.45
N TYR A 170 1.40 3.02 9.40
CA TYR A 170 0.44 4.12 9.37
C TYR A 170 -0.70 3.83 8.40
N LEU A 171 -1.93 4.16 8.80
CA LEU A 171 -3.11 4.17 7.95
C LEU A 171 -3.69 5.59 7.95
N VAL A 172 -3.79 6.23 6.78
CA VAL A 172 -4.49 7.52 6.69
C VAL A 172 -5.99 7.27 6.77
N ILE A 173 -6.66 8.03 7.65
CA ILE A 173 -8.12 8.12 7.69
C ILE A 173 -8.50 9.38 6.90
N PRO A 174 -8.91 9.25 5.62
CA PRO A 174 -9.30 10.39 4.81
C PRO A 174 -10.57 11.05 5.35
N GLN A 175 -10.83 12.29 4.93
CA GLN A 175 -12.07 12.98 5.27
C GLN A 175 -13.25 12.33 4.53
N ARG A 176 -14.39 12.20 5.21
CA ARG A 176 -15.64 11.77 4.59
C ARG A 176 -16.11 12.85 3.60
N PRO A 177 -16.40 12.51 2.33
CA PRO A 177 -16.92 13.50 1.40
C PRO A 177 -18.36 13.90 1.76
N ALA A 178 -18.68 15.17 1.53
CA ALA A 178 -20.04 15.71 1.71
C ALA A 178 -21.06 15.01 0.79
N GLY A 179 -22.34 15.03 1.17
CA GLY A 179 -23.41 14.40 0.39
C GLY A 179 -23.50 12.89 0.57
N THR A 180 -22.77 12.34 1.54
CA THR A 180 -22.79 10.91 1.88
C THR A 180 -23.45 10.63 3.22
N GLU A 181 -24.10 11.61 3.85
CA GLU A 181 -24.55 11.57 5.26
C GLU A 181 -25.45 10.36 5.56
N ALA A 182 -26.31 9.99 4.62
CA ALA A 182 -27.26 8.87 4.74
C ALA A 182 -26.72 7.53 4.19
N TRP A 183 -25.47 7.47 3.74
CA TRP A 183 -24.90 6.26 3.15
C TRP A 183 -24.57 5.22 4.22
N ASP A 184 -24.76 3.95 3.87
CA ASP A 184 -24.36 2.84 4.73
C ASP A 184 -22.86 2.55 4.65
N LEU A 185 -22.41 1.62 5.50
CA LEU A 185 -21.01 1.23 5.60
C LEU A 185 -20.45 0.68 4.27
N ALA A 186 -21.22 -0.11 3.53
CA ALA A 186 -20.76 -0.73 2.30
C ALA A 186 -20.57 0.31 1.19
N ALA A 187 -21.53 1.23 1.05
CA ALA A 187 -21.47 2.33 0.10
C ALA A 187 -20.31 3.29 0.43
N LEU A 188 -20.10 3.62 1.71
CA LEU A 188 -18.96 4.46 2.12
C LEU A 188 -17.62 3.76 1.89
N ALA A 189 -17.49 2.47 2.24
CA ALA A 189 -16.27 1.71 2.00
C ALA A 189 -15.92 1.63 0.51
N ALA A 190 -16.92 1.59 -0.38
CA ALA A 190 -16.71 1.59 -1.82
C ALA A 190 -16.07 2.89 -2.36
N LEU A 191 -16.19 4.02 -1.64
CA LEU A 191 -15.54 5.27 -2.00
C LEU A 191 -14.06 5.32 -1.60
N VAL A 192 -13.68 4.56 -0.56
CA VAL A 192 -12.33 4.63 0.02
C VAL A 192 -11.35 3.89 -0.87
N THR A 193 -10.47 4.64 -1.52
CA THR A 193 -9.41 4.08 -2.38
C THR A 193 -8.16 3.78 -1.58
N ARG A 194 -7.33 2.85 -2.08
CA ARG A 194 -5.99 2.61 -1.54
C ARG A 194 -5.20 3.91 -1.41
N ASP A 195 -5.21 4.74 -2.45
CA ASP A 195 -4.43 5.97 -2.50
C ASP A 195 -4.91 6.99 -1.46
N SER A 196 -6.22 7.05 -1.17
CA SER A 196 -6.75 7.88 -0.07
C SER A 196 -6.27 7.45 1.31
N MET A 197 -5.98 6.15 1.50
CA MET A 197 -5.47 5.58 2.74
C MET A 197 -3.94 5.62 2.85
N ILE A 198 -3.23 5.90 1.75
CA ILE A 198 -1.80 6.28 1.76
C ILE A 198 -1.66 7.79 1.93
N GLY A 199 -2.65 8.55 1.49
CA GLY A 199 -2.65 10.02 1.42
C GLY A 199 -2.26 10.58 0.05
N THR A 200 -2.11 9.73 -0.97
CA THR A 200 -1.82 10.18 -2.36
C THR A 200 -3.08 10.43 -3.18
N GLY A 201 -4.26 10.16 -2.64
CA GLY A 201 -5.56 10.42 -3.26
C GLY A 201 -6.54 11.10 -2.30
N LEU A 202 -7.61 11.67 -2.85
CA LEU A 202 -8.79 12.11 -2.09
C LEU A 202 -9.95 11.13 -2.32
N VAL A 203 -10.89 11.12 -1.39
CA VAL A 203 -12.15 10.39 -1.56
C VAL A 203 -13.13 11.30 -2.28
N THR A 204 -13.65 10.85 -3.43
CA THR A 204 -14.63 11.60 -4.22
C THR A 204 -15.91 10.78 -4.40
N VAL A 205 -17.05 11.46 -4.46
CA VAL A 205 -18.33 10.83 -4.82
C VAL A 205 -18.43 10.83 -6.35
N PRO A 206 -18.84 9.72 -7.01
CA PRO A 206 -19.04 9.70 -8.46
C PRO A 206 -19.98 10.83 -8.91
N GLY A 207 -19.50 11.69 -9.81
CA GLY A 207 -20.25 12.85 -10.31
C GLY A 207 -20.12 14.14 -9.49
N GLY A 208 -19.39 14.13 -8.38
CA GLY A 208 -18.97 15.34 -7.65
C GLY A 208 -17.60 15.85 -8.12
N ALA A 209 -17.38 17.16 -8.07
CA ALA A 209 -16.06 17.74 -8.29
C ALA A 209 -15.11 17.39 -7.12
N ALA A 210 -13.84 17.12 -7.46
CA ALA A 210 -12.76 16.88 -6.51
C ALA A 210 -12.23 18.18 -5.88
#